data_AF-A0A501X6R2-F1
#
_entry.id   AF-A0A501X6R2-F1
#
_cell.length_a   1.000
_cell.length_b   1.000
_cell.length_c   1.000
_cell.angle_alpha   90.00
_cell.angle_beta   90.00
_cell.angle_gamma   90.00
#
_symmetry.space_group_name_H-M   'P 1'
#
loop_
_entity.id
_entity.type
_entity.pdbx_description
1 polymer ?
#
loop_
_entity_poly.entity_id
_entity_poly.type
_entity_poly.pdbx_seq_one_letter_code
_entity_poly.pdbx_strand_id
1 'polypeptide(L)'
;KQIAKIASGLAKPDGIRVVRHAEEQALLSGLPVRRLWGIGPVAEEKLHRLGIETIGQLAALSDAEAANILGATIGPALHRLARGIDDRPVVERAEAKQISAESTFAVDLTTMEQLHEAIDSIAEHAHQRLLRDGRGARTITVKLKKSDMSTLTRSATMPYPTTDAGALFTVARRLLPDPLQIGPIRL
;
A
#
# COMPACT_ATOMS: atom_id res chain seq x y z
N LYS A 1 -0.32 5.36 18.71
CA LYS A 1 0.23 4.15 18.02
C LYS A 1 1.62 4.38 17.42
N GLN A 2 1.88 5.57 16.87
CA GLN A 2 3.12 5.95 16.21
C GLN A 2 4.39 5.71 17.06
N ILE A 3 4.39 6.25 18.28
CA ILE A 3 5.54 6.21 19.18
C ILE A 3 5.87 4.76 19.55
N ALA A 4 4.87 3.93 19.85
CA ALA A 4 5.06 2.51 20.10
C ALA A 4 5.72 1.79 18.89
N LYS A 5 5.32 2.13 17.66
CA LYS A 5 5.93 1.57 16.44
C LYS A 5 7.39 1.99 16.27
N ILE A 6 7.72 3.26 16.54
CA ILE A 6 9.10 3.76 16.54
C ILE A 6 9.92 3.07 17.64
N ALA A 7 9.42 3.04 18.87
CA ALA A 7 10.09 2.45 20.03
C ALA A 7 10.42 0.97 19.80
N SER A 8 9.47 0.20 19.26
CA SER A 8 9.70 -1.19 18.87
C SER A 8 10.80 -1.33 17.81
N GLY A 9 10.88 -0.41 16.85
CA GLY A 9 11.96 -0.40 15.86
C GLY A 9 13.33 -0.04 16.44
N LEU A 10 13.38 0.84 17.45
CA LEU A 10 14.60 1.24 18.15
C LEU A 10 15.07 0.19 19.17
N ALA A 11 14.18 -0.70 19.61
CA ALA A 11 14.50 -1.74 20.57
C ALA A 11 15.08 -3.01 19.91
N LYS A 12 15.23 -3.04 18.57
CA LYS A 12 15.80 -4.19 17.87
C LYS A 12 17.33 -4.27 18.01
N PRO A 13 17.93 -5.49 17.99
CA PRO A 13 17.26 -6.80 18.04
C PRO A 13 16.86 -7.20 19.47
N ASP A 14 15.82 -8.04 19.61
CA ASP A 14 15.35 -8.68 20.85
C ASP A 14 15.19 -7.81 22.12
N GLY A 15 15.03 -6.50 21.97
CA GLY A 15 14.84 -5.58 23.08
C GLY A 15 13.40 -5.10 23.25
N ILE A 16 13.16 -4.51 24.43
CA ILE A 16 11.92 -3.83 24.79
C ILE A 16 12.28 -2.40 25.17
N ARG A 17 11.54 -1.43 24.64
CA ARG A 17 11.69 -0.02 25.00
C ARG A 17 10.34 0.56 25.41
N VAL A 18 10.26 1.00 26.66
CA VAL A 18 9.15 1.83 27.15
C VAL A 18 9.54 3.29 26.93
N VAL A 19 8.63 4.07 26.33
CA VAL A 19 8.80 5.52 26.17
C VAL A 19 7.74 6.17 27.04
N ARG A 20 8.16 6.94 28.06
CA ARG A 20 7.21 7.68 28.88
C ARG A 20 6.76 8.94 28.14
N HIS A 21 5.58 9.46 28.48
CA HIS A 21 5.01 10.63 27.84
C HIS A 21 5.96 11.84 27.81
N ALA A 22 6.68 12.09 28.92
CA ALA A 22 7.64 13.18 29.01
C ALA A 22 8.85 13.04 28.07
N GLU A 23 9.15 11.84 27.59
CA GLU A 23 10.28 11.53 26.71
C GLU A 23 9.90 11.57 25.23
N GLU A 24 8.60 11.66 24.90
CA GLU A 24 8.08 11.50 23.55
C GLU A 24 8.61 12.55 22.57
N GLN A 25 8.52 13.83 22.95
CA GLN A 25 8.99 14.93 22.10
C GLN A 25 10.50 14.88 21.87
N ALA A 26 11.26 14.65 22.96
CA ALA A 26 12.72 14.54 22.88
C ALA A 26 13.13 13.38 21.97
N LEU A 27 12.48 12.22 22.12
CA LEU A 27 12.70 11.07 21.27
C LEU A 27 12.39 11.37 19.80
N LEU A 28 11.23 11.97 19.50
CA LEU A 28 10.82 12.24 18.13
C LEU A 28 11.72 13.26 17.47
N SER A 29 11.99 14.38 18.12
CA SER A 29 12.65 15.55 17.53
C SER A 29 13.96 15.23 16.82
N GLY A 30 14.80 14.36 17.38
CA GLY A 30 16.11 13.99 16.84
C GLY A 30 16.10 12.86 15.81
N LEU A 31 14.94 12.25 15.53
CA LEU A 31 14.87 11.15 14.56
C LEU A 31 14.78 11.68 13.13
N PRO A 32 15.37 10.95 12.15
CA PRO A 32 15.16 11.24 10.74
C PRO A 32 13.67 11.20 10.40
N VAL A 33 13.21 12.10 9.53
CA VAL A 33 11.80 12.24 9.17
C VAL A 33 11.21 10.95 8.58
N ARG A 34 12.05 10.13 7.96
CA ARG A 34 11.72 8.80 7.44
C ARG A 34 11.28 7.77 8.49
N ARG A 35 11.59 8.01 9.78
CA ARG A 35 11.11 7.18 10.90
C ARG A 35 9.63 7.42 11.20
N LEU A 36 9.05 8.51 10.72
CA LEU A 36 7.63 8.79 10.88
C LEU A 36 6.79 7.85 10.00
N TRP A 37 5.81 7.18 10.59
CA TRP A 37 4.94 6.26 9.84
C TRP A 37 4.07 7.05 8.88
N GLY A 38 4.10 6.66 7.60
CA GLY A 38 3.41 7.36 6.51
C GLY A 38 4.34 8.25 5.69
N ILE A 39 5.57 8.52 6.14
CA ILE A 39 6.62 9.10 5.30
C ILE A 39 7.33 7.98 4.54
N GLY A 40 7.05 7.88 3.24
CA GLY A 40 7.78 7.03 2.30
C GLY A 40 8.94 7.77 1.61
N PRO A 41 9.71 7.09 0.73
CA PRO A 41 10.88 7.67 0.06
C PRO A 41 10.59 8.96 -0.72
N VAL A 42 9.44 9.03 -1.40
CA VAL A 42 9.04 10.21 -2.18
C VAL A 42 8.78 11.42 -1.28
N ALA A 43 8.10 11.21 -0.15
CA ALA A 43 7.82 12.28 0.80
C ALA A 43 9.09 12.73 1.54
N GLU A 44 9.95 11.78 1.90
CA GLU A 44 11.28 12.03 2.48
C GLU A 44 12.14 12.90 1.54
N GLU A 45 12.25 12.53 0.27
CA GLU A 45 13.03 13.29 -0.72
C GLU A 45 12.49 14.72 -0.90
N LYS A 46 11.15 14.89 -0.91
CA LYS A 46 10.52 16.21 -0.99
C LYS A 46 10.84 17.08 0.24
N LEU A 47 10.88 16.48 1.42
CA LEU A 47 11.24 17.18 2.68
C LEU A 47 12.73 17.51 2.72
N HIS A 48 13.61 16.59 2.35
CA HIS A 48 15.05 16.82 2.29
C HIS A 48 15.42 17.94 1.31
N ARG A 49 14.73 18.04 0.16
CA ARG A 49 14.90 19.15 -0.79
C ARG A 49 14.60 20.53 -0.18
N LEU A 50 13.85 20.57 0.91
CA LEU A 50 13.50 21.79 1.66
C LEU A 50 14.32 21.92 2.96
N GLY A 51 15.33 21.08 3.17
CA GLY A 51 16.17 21.09 4.37
C GLY A 51 15.51 20.49 5.62
N ILE A 52 14.39 19.77 5.47
CA ILE A 52 13.67 19.11 6.56
C ILE A 52 14.12 17.65 6.64
N GLU A 53 15.10 17.38 7.48
CA GLU A 53 15.71 16.06 7.68
C GLU A 53 15.17 15.34 8.91
N THR A 54 14.72 16.07 9.93
CA THR A 54 14.28 15.51 11.21
C THR A 54 12.78 15.65 11.43
N ILE A 55 12.22 14.78 12.28
CA ILE A 55 10.83 14.90 12.72
C ILE A 55 10.61 16.23 13.46
N GLY A 56 11.60 16.71 14.23
CA GLY A 56 11.52 17.99 14.92
C GLY A 56 11.37 19.18 13.96
N GLN A 57 12.13 19.19 12.86
CA GLN A 57 12.00 20.21 11.82
C GLN A 57 10.62 20.16 11.15
N LEU A 58 10.10 18.96 10.86
CA LEU A 58 8.74 18.81 10.34
C LEU A 58 7.67 19.29 11.34
N ALA A 59 7.85 18.99 12.62
CA ALA A 59 6.91 19.40 13.68
C ALA A 59 6.85 20.92 13.87
N ALA A 60 7.96 21.63 13.59
CA ALA A 60 8.09 23.08 13.71
C ALA A 60 7.39 23.87 12.59
N LEU A 61 7.01 23.21 11.48
CA LEU A 61 6.25 23.87 10.43
C LEU A 61 4.88 24.35 10.92
N SER A 62 4.34 25.35 10.23
CA SER A 62 2.92 25.68 10.29
C SER A 62 2.07 24.61 9.60
N ASP A 63 0.80 24.51 10.00
CA ASP A 63 -0.13 23.53 9.41
C ASP A 63 -0.30 23.75 7.89
N ALA A 64 -0.24 25.01 7.45
CA ALA A 64 -0.31 25.38 6.04
C ALA A 64 0.93 24.91 5.25
N GLU A 65 2.14 25.09 5.80
CA GLU A 65 3.37 24.59 5.17
C GLU A 65 3.35 23.07 5.06
N ALA A 66 2.97 22.37 6.13
CA ALA A 66 2.88 20.92 6.12
C ALA A 66 1.86 20.41 5.08
N ALA A 67 0.70 21.06 4.97
CA ALA A 67 -0.30 20.74 3.94
C ALA A 67 0.20 21.02 2.52
N ASN A 68 0.92 22.13 2.30
CA ASN A 68 1.47 22.48 1.00
C ASN A 68 2.58 21.51 0.56
N ILE A 69 3.43 21.09 1.49
CA ILE A 69 4.55 20.19 1.21
C ILE A 69 4.06 18.74 1.07
N LEU A 70 3.23 18.24 1.97
CA LEU A 70 2.85 16.81 2.00
C LEU A 70 1.49 16.53 1.36
N GLY A 71 0.80 17.57 0.89
CA GLY A 71 -0.53 17.49 0.30
C GLY A 71 -1.64 17.69 1.35
N ALA A 72 -2.72 18.35 0.94
CA ALA A 72 -3.80 18.76 1.84
C ALA A 72 -4.51 17.60 2.55
N THR A 73 -4.51 16.41 1.95
CA THR A 73 -5.21 15.24 2.51
C THR A 73 -4.43 14.55 3.63
N ILE A 74 -3.12 14.32 3.45
CA ILE A 74 -2.31 13.54 4.39
C ILE A 74 -1.37 14.39 5.23
N GLY A 75 -0.98 15.57 4.74
CA GLY A 75 -0.02 16.47 5.39
C GLY A 75 -0.41 16.84 6.82
N PRO A 76 -1.65 17.30 7.07
CA PRO A 76 -2.11 17.63 8.43
C PRO A 76 -2.00 16.45 9.40
N ALA A 77 -2.32 15.22 8.94
CA ALA A 77 -2.22 14.03 9.77
C ALA A 77 -0.75 13.67 10.09
N LEU A 78 0.14 13.71 9.09
CA LEU A 78 1.57 13.46 9.29
C LEU A 78 2.21 14.51 10.21
N HIS A 79 1.79 15.76 10.10
CA HIS A 79 2.26 16.84 10.94
C HIS A 79 1.86 16.68 12.41
N ARG A 80 0.61 16.27 12.68
CA ARG A 80 0.19 15.88 14.04
C ARG A 80 1.05 14.73 14.59
N LEU A 81 1.33 13.71 13.77
CA LEU A 81 2.20 12.60 14.18
C LEU A 81 3.63 13.07 14.49
N ALA A 82 4.18 14.03 13.74
CA ALA A 82 5.49 14.62 14.00
C ALA A 82 5.53 15.34 15.35
N ARG A 83 4.41 15.96 15.74
CA ARG A 83 4.20 16.57 17.07
C ARG A 83 3.80 15.56 18.16
N GLY A 84 3.86 14.26 17.88
CA GLY A 84 3.51 13.21 18.85
C GLY A 84 2.00 13.02 19.08
N ILE A 85 1.14 13.71 18.33
CA ILE A 85 -0.31 13.66 18.48
C ILE A 85 -0.88 12.54 17.59
N ASP A 86 -1.32 11.44 18.20
CA ASP A 86 -1.88 10.26 17.52
C ASP A 86 -3.12 9.71 18.25
N ASP A 87 -4.27 10.34 18.03
CA ASP A 87 -5.54 10.00 18.67
C ASP A 87 -6.24 8.78 18.05
N ARG A 88 -5.59 8.08 17.10
CA ARG A 88 -6.19 6.92 16.45
C ARG A 88 -6.37 5.79 17.48
N PRO A 89 -7.60 5.33 17.74
CA PRO A 89 -7.86 4.29 18.74
C PRO A 89 -7.25 2.97 18.28
N VAL A 90 -6.79 2.12 19.21
CA VAL A 90 -6.48 0.73 18.89
C VAL A 90 -7.80 0.06 18.52
N VAL A 91 -7.89 -0.37 17.26
CA VAL A 91 -9.05 -1.03 16.69
C VAL A 91 -8.62 -2.40 16.23
N GLU A 92 -9.54 -3.36 16.31
CA GLU A 92 -9.35 -4.66 15.71
C GLU A 92 -9.12 -4.53 14.20
N ARG A 93 -8.49 -5.54 13.61
CA ARG A 93 -8.26 -5.54 12.16
C ARG A 93 -9.62 -5.58 11.47
N ALA A 94 -9.92 -4.53 10.71
CA ALA A 94 -11.10 -4.51 9.87
C ALA A 94 -11.08 -5.66 8.87
N GLU A 95 -12.26 -6.15 8.50
CA GLU A 95 -12.41 -7.16 7.46
C GLU A 95 -11.73 -6.71 6.16
N ALA A 96 -11.05 -7.64 5.50
CA ALA A 96 -10.39 -7.37 4.23
C ALA A 96 -11.43 -6.92 3.20
N LYS A 97 -11.27 -5.72 2.64
CA LYS A 97 -12.20 -5.18 1.63
C LYS A 97 -12.04 -5.83 0.25
N GLN A 98 -10.93 -6.53 0.03
CA GLN A 98 -10.57 -7.13 -1.25
C GLN A 98 -9.81 -8.44 -1.01
N ILE A 99 -9.94 -9.34 -1.97
CA ILE A 99 -9.20 -10.60 -2.03
C ILE A 99 -8.45 -10.61 -3.36
N SER A 100 -7.15 -10.85 -3.30
CA SER A 100 -6.28 -10.83 -4.48
C SER A 100 -5.22 -11.92 -4.41
N ALA A 101 -4.70 -12.29 -5.56
CA ALA A 101 -3.46 -13.02 -5.73
C ALA A 101 -2.66 -12.32 -6.84
N GLU A 102 -1.34 -12.32 -6.72
CA GLU A 102 -0.44 -11.72 -7.69
C GLU A 102 0.83 -12.56 -7.79
N SER A 103 1.43 -12.63 -8.98
CA SER A 103 2.65 -13.38 -9.22
C SER A 103 3.60 -12.56 -10.07
N THR A 104 4.88 -12.60 -9.73
CA THR A 104 5.96 -11.93 -10.46
C THR A 104 6.67 -12.99 -11.29
N PHE A 105 6.61 -12.92 -12.62
CA PHE A 105 7.04 -14.01 -13.50
C PHE A 105 8.57 -14.18 -13.57
N ALA A 106 9.11 -15.34 -13.94
CA ALA A 106 10.56 -15.44 -14.13
C ALA A 106 11.02 -14.73 -15.42
N VAL A 107 10.17 -14.79 -16.44
CA VAL A 107 10.34 -14.19 -17.76
C VAL A 107 9.10 -13.37 -18.08
N ASP A 108 9.29 -12.23 -18.74
CA ASP A 108 8.17 -11.36 -19.12
C ASP A 108 7.26 -12.05 -20.13
N LEU A 109 5.95 -11.93 -19.93
CA LEU A 109 4.94 -12.51 -20.80
C LEU A 109 4.71 -11.57 -21.99
N THR A 110 4.81 -12.11 -23.20
CA THR A 110 4.76 -11.36 -24.46
C THR A 110 3.60 -11.78 -25.36
N THR A 111 2.85 -12.82 -24.99
CA THR A 111 1.72 -13.32 -25.79
C THR A 111 0.43 -13.41 -24.98
N MET A 112 -0.70 -13.35 -25.68
CA MET A 112 -2.02 -13.55 -25.07
C MET A 112 -2.20 -14.95 -24.49
N GLU A 113 -1.58 -15.97 -25.08
CA GLU A 113 -1.63 -17.34 -24.58
C GLU A 113 -0.96 -17.45 -23.22
N GLN A 114 0.25 -16.91 -23.09
CA GLN A 114 0.98 -16.85 -21.82
C GLN A 114 0.19 -16.11 -20.73
N LEU A 115 -0.45 -14.98 -21.08
CA LEU A 115 -1.28 -14.23 -20.14
C LEU A 115 -2.53 -15.01 -19.71
N HIS A 116 -3.16 -15.76 -20.62
CA HIS A 116 -4.31 -16.58 -20.28
C HIS A 116 -3.93 -17.70 -19.30
N GLU A 117 -2.83 -18.41 -19.55
CA GLU A 117 -2.35 -19.45 -18.63
C GLU A 117 -2.01 -18.87 -17.24
N ALA A 118 -1.32 -17.72 -17.24
CA ALA A 118 -0.95 -17.04 -16.01
C ALA A 118 -2.17 -16.55 -15.21
N ILE A 119 -3.14 -15.90 -15.88
CA ILE A 119 -4.31 -15.37 -15.18
C ILE A 119 -5.19 -16.48 -14.61
N ASP A 120 -5.31 -17.62 -15.30
CA ASP A 120 -6.13 -18.74 -14.81
C ASP A 120 -5.54 -19.32 -13.51
N SER A 121 -4.22 -19.51 -13.45
CA SER A 121 -3.53 -19.96 -12.22
C SER A 121 -3.65 -18.95 -11.07
N ILE A 122 -3.52 -17.65 -11.35
CA ILE A 122 -3.63 -16.59 -10.34
C ILE A 122 -5.09 -16.45 -9.87
N ALA A 123 -6.05 -16.53 -10.78
CA ALA A 123 -7.47 -16.44 -10.49
C ALA A 123 -7.94 -17.61 -9.61
N GLU A 124 -7.41 -18.81 -9.83
CA GLU A 124 -7.64 -19.97 -8.97
C GLU A 124 -7.18 -19.71 -7.53
N HIS A 125 -5.98 -19.19 -7.32
CA HIS A 125 -5.51 -18.83 -5.98
C HIS A 125 -6.38 -17.75 -5.31
N ALA A 126 -6.81 -16.73 -6.07
CA ALA A 126 -7.70 -15.69 -5.56
C ALA A 126 -9.09 -16.26 -5.21
N HIS A 127 -9.59 -17.19 -6.02
CA HIS A 127 -10.89 -17.85 -5.85
C HIS A 127 -10.90 -18.77 -4.62
N GLN A 128 -9.85 -19.57 -4.41
CA GLN A 128 -9.72 -20.38 -3.19
C GLN A 128 -9.72 -19.52 -1.92
N ARG A 129 -9.11 -18.33 -1.99
CA ARG A 129 -9.15 -17.36 -0.88
C ARG A 129 -10.55 -16.76 -0.70
N LEU A 130 -11.27 -16.47 -1.80
CA LEU A 130 -12.65 -16.01 -1.77
C LEU A 130 -13.58 -17.02 -1.09
N LEU A 131 -13.46 -18.30 -1.45
CA LEU A 131 -14.27 -19.36 -0.84
C LEU A 131 -14.01 -19.51 0.66
N ARG A 132 -12.75 -19.44 1.09
CA ARG A 132 -12.39 -19.49 2.53
C ARG A 132 -12.90 -18.31 3.32
N ASP A 133 -12.96 -17.15 2.68
CA ASP A 133 -13.46 -15.91 3.27
C ASP A 133 -15.00 -15.88 3.33
N GLY A 134 -15.69 -16.68 2.50
CA GLY A 134 -17.14 -16.91 2.60
C GLY A 134 -18.02 -15.84 1.94
N ARG A 135 -17.43 -14.93 1.16
CA ARG A 135 -18.14 -13.87 0.42
C ARG A 135 -18.22 -14.16 -1.08
N GLY A 136 -19.13 -13.47 -1.77
CA GLY A 136 -19.18 -13.42 -3.23
C GLY A 136 -18.44 -12.19 -3.79
N ALA A 137 -17.83 -12.33 -4.96
CA ALA A 137 -17.16 -11.24 -5.66
C ALA A 137 -18.11 -10.60 -6.68
N ARG A 138 -18.23 -9.26 -6.64
CA ARG A 138 -19.01 -8.49 -7.61
C ARG A 138 -18.13 -7.73 -8.61
N THR A 139 -16.98 -7.25 -8.16
CA THR A 139 -16.03 -6.50 -9.00
C THR A 139 -14.75 -7.30 -9.14
N ILE A 140 -14.33 -7.49 -10.38
CA ILE A 140 -13.07 -8.14 -10.75
C ILE A 140 -12.11 -7.08 -11.23
N THR A 141 -10.89 -7.14 -10.72
CA THR A 141 -9.81 -6.22 -11.07
C THR A 141 -8.61 -7.03 -11.50
N VAL A 142 -8.11 -6.74 -12.71
CA VAL A 142 -6.84 -7.25 -13.21
C VAL A 142 -5.84 -6.11 -13.16
N LYS A 143 -4.70 -6.38 -12.52
CA LYS A 143 -3.57 -5.46 -12.42
C LYS A 143 -2.38 -6.11 -13.11
N LEU A 144 -1.81 -5.39 -14.06
CA LEU A 144 -0.62 -5.79 -14.80
C LEU A 144 0.50 -4.78 -14.51
N LYS A 145 1.71 -5.27 -14.30
CA LYS A 145 2.92 -4.46 -14.26
C LYS A 145 3.76 -4.81 -15.49
N LYS A 146 4.07 -3.81 -16.30
CA LYS A 146 4.93 -3.98 -17.47
C LYS A 146 6.41 -4.06 -17.07
N SER A 147 7.26 -4.47 -18.01
CA SER A 147 8.71 -4.52 -17.81
C SER A 147 9.33 -3.16 -17.50
N ASP A 148 8.71 -2.07 -17.98
CA ASP A 148 9.08 -0.68 -17.66
C ASP A 148 8.62 -0.24 -16.25
N MET A 149 8.08 -1.17 -15.46
CA MET A 149 7.54 -1.00 -14.11
C MET A 149 6.26 -0.15 -14.01
N SER A 150 5.73 0.37 -15.12
CA SER A 150 4.45 1.05 -15.11
C SER A 150 3.29 0.04 -14.95
N THR A 151 2.22 0.50 -14.29
CA THR A 151 1.08 -0.35 -13.89
C THR A 151 -0.14 0.00 -14.71
N LEU A 152 -0.85 -1.04 -15.17
CA LEU A 152 -2.14 -0.94 -15.83
C LEU A 152 -3.17 -1.73 -15.01
N THR A 153 -4.28 -1.08 -14.68
CA THR A 153 -5.37 -1.68 -13.92
C THR A 153 -6.67 -1.57 -14.70
N ARG A 154 -7.38 -2.69 -14.87
CA ARG A 154 -8.71 -2.73 -15.47
C ARG A 154 -9.66 -3.46 -14.55
N SER A 155 -10.89 -2.97 -14.44
CA SER A 155 -11.91 -3.56 -13.58
C SER A 155 -13.24 -3.67 -14.29
N ALA A 156 -14.02 -4.69 -13.94
CA ALA A 156 -15.41 -4.84 -14.35
C ALA A 156 -16.27 -5.24 -13.16
N THR A 157 -17.46 -4.66 -13.08
CA THR A 157 -18.45 -4.94 -12.03
C THR A 157 -19.62 -5.69 -12.64
N MET A 158 -19.93 -6.85 -12.07
CA MET A 158 -21.05 -7.69 -12.47
C MET A 158 -22.36 -7.24 -11.81
N PRO A 159 -23.53 -7.58 -12.39
CA PRO A 159 -24.83 -7.22 -11.83
C PRO A 159 -25.03 -7.76 -10.41
N TYR A 160 -24.59 -8.99 -10.15
CA TYR A 160 -24.72 -9.68 -8.87
C TYR A 160 -23.37 -10.25 -8.40
N PRO A 161 -23.12 -10.30 -7.08
CA PRO A 161 -21.96 -11.01 -6.56
C PRO A 161 -22.07 -12.52 -6.82
N THR A 162 -20.96 -13.17 -7.13
CA THR A 162 -20.90 -14.62 -7.36
C THR A 162 -19.62 -15.24 -6.82
N THR A 163 -19.68 -16.54 -6.55
CA THR A 163 -18.52 -17.39 -6.26
C THR A 163 -18.25 -18.38 -7.40
N ASP A 164 -18.98 -18.29 -8.52
CA ASP A 164 -18.78 -19.16 -9.68
C ASP A 164 -17.44 -18.87 -10.36
N ALA A 165 -16.53 -19.85 -10.36
CA ALA A 165 -15.18 -19.69 -10.90
C ALA A 165 -15.22 -19.35 -12.40
N GLY A 166 -16.07 -20.01 -13.18
CA GLY A 166 -16.17 -19.81 -14.63
C GLY A 166 -16.56 -18.38 -14.99
N ALA A 167 -17.57 -17.81 -14.32
CA ALA A 167 -17.99 -16.43 -14.49
C ALA A 167 -16.86 -15.45 -14.11
N LEU A 168 -16.21 -15.67 -12.96
CA LEU A 168 -15.14 -14.80 -12.47
C LEU A 168 -13.93 -14.81 -13.42
N PHE A 169 -13.51 -15.98 -13.90
CA PHE A 169 -12.33 -16.14 -14.75
C PHE A 169 -12.59 -15.59 -16.15
N THR A 170 -13.81 -15.79 -16.68
CA THR A 170 -14.23 -15.19 -17.95
C THR A 170 -14.12 -13.67 -17.90
N VAL A 171 -14.55 -13.04 -16.80
CA VAL A 171 -14.40 -11.59 -16.62
C VAL A 171 -12.94 -11.19 -16.51
N ALA A 172 -12.12 -11.92 -15.74
CA ALA A 172 -10.69 -11.65 -15.64
C ALA A 172 -9.98 -11.70 -17.00
N ARG A 173 -10.23 -12.73 -17.81
CA ARG A 173 -9.66 -12.87 -19.16
C ARG A 173 -10.08 -11.73 -20.08
N ARG A 174 -11.35 -11.32 -20.05
CA ARG A 174 -11.85 -10.16 -20.84
C ARG A 174 -11.14 -8.85 -20.48
N LEU A 175 -10.64 -8.72 -19.26
CA LEU A 175 -9.91 -7.53 -18.81
C LEU A 175 -8.46 -7.51 -19.29
N LEU A 176 -7.92 -8.61 -19.83
CA LEU A 176 -6.56 -8.63 -20.35
C LEU A 176 -6.44 -7.81 -21.66
N PRO A 177 -5.55 -6.82 -21.70
CA PRO A 177 -5.09 -6.21 -22.94
C PRO A 177 -4.02 -7.08 -23.62
N ASP A 178 -3.87 -6.91 -24.94
CA ASP A 178 -2.85 -7.63 -25.72
C ASP A 178 -1.43 -7.11 -25.42
N PRO A 179 -0.48 -7.95 -24.98
CA PRO A 179 0.91 -7.57 -24.78
C PRO A 179 1.57 -6.95 -26.00
N LEU A 180 1.14 -7.32 -27.21
CA LEU A 180 1.66 -6.71 -28.45
C LEU A 180 1.32 -5.23 -28.55
N GLN A 181 0.25 -4.78 -27.89
CA GLN A 181 -0.19 -3.38 -27.91
C GLN A 181 0.38 -2.56 -26.75
N ILE A 182 0.59 -3.19 -25.59
CA ILE A 182 0.97 -2.48 -24.36
C ILE A 182 2.41 -2.73 -23.91
N GLY A 183 3.07 -3.75 -24.45
CA GLY A 183 4.42 -4.19 -24.07
C GLY A 183 4.42 -5.43 -23.17
N PRO A 184 5.62 -6.00 -22.90
CA PRO A 184 5.74 -7.23 -22.11
C PRO A 184 5.35 -7.04 -20.64
N ILE A 185 4.83 -8.12 -20.05
CA ILE A 185 4.25 -8.13 -18.70
C ILE A 185 5.14 -8.87 -17.71
N ARG A 186 5.50 -8.20 -16.61
CA ARG A 186 6.39 -8.69 -15.56
C ARG A 186 5.63 -9.28 -14.36
N LEU A 187 4.42 -8.77 -14.08
CA LEU A 187 3.51 -9.19 -12.99
C LEU A 187 2.07 -9.04 -13.45
#